data_AF-Q1D5L1-F1
#
_entry.id   AF-Q1D5L1-F1
#
_cell.length_a   1.000
_cell.length_b   1.000
_cell.length_c   1.000
_cell.angle_alpha   90.00
_cell.angle_beta   90.00
_cell.angle_gamma   90.00
#
_symmetry.space_group_name_H-M   'P 1'
#
loop_
_entity.id
_entity.type
_entity.pdbx_description
1 polymer ?
#
loop_
_entity_poly.entity_id
_entity_poly.type
_entity_poly.pdbx_seq_one_letter_code
_entity_poly.pdbx_strand_id
1 'polypeptide(L)'
;MSMTRRNRAAAFAVAGVCGLLPGLAGAVCQIRSTIGVSFGTYLTTDLLPRDSAGSITYRCEGQITPITIDFSAGGSGTPLARSMAGPGAQRLEYNLYVDATRLIVWGNGTSGTGRYGPVVPLFGVEVTVPIFGRIPAGQAIPAGAYADTVVMTVTF
;
A
#
# COMPACT_ATOMS: atom_id res chain seq x y z
N MET A 1 56.97 56.76 40.73
CA MET A 1 55.51 56.96 40.70
C MET A 1 55.09 56.95 39.24
N SER A 2 54.00 56.25 38.89
CA SER A 2 53.42 56.11 37.55
C SER A 2 54.04 55.00 36.68
N MET A 3 53.32 54.12 35.97
CA MET A 3 51.98 53.52 36.12
C MET A 3 51.97 52.29 35.19
N THR A 4 51.38 51.21 35.66
CA THR A 4 51.10 49.94 34.97
C THR A 4 50.18 50.13 33.75
N ARG A 5 50.36 49.37 32.65
CA ARG A 5 49.23 48.92 31.79
C ARG A 5 49.60 47.69 30.94
N ARG A 6 49.08 46.53 31.35
CA ARG A 6 49.03 45.26 30.60
C ARG A 6 47.98 45.40 29.48
N ASN A 7 48.37 45.28 28.21
CA ASN A 7 47.44 45.18 27.09
C ASN A 7 46.86 43.76 27.05
N ARG A 8 45.59 43.61 27.44
CA ARG A 8 44.80 42.40 27.21
C ARG A 8 44.06 42.57 25.88
N ALA A 9 44.52 41.88 24.84
CA ALA A 9 43.75 41.73 23.60
C ALA A 9 42.51 40.87 23.91
N ALA A 10 41.32 41.48 23.80
CA ALA A 10 40.06 40.78 23.91
C ALA A 10 39.77 40.08 22.57
N ALA A 11 39.82 38.75 22.56
CA ALA A 11 39.36 37.95 21.43
C ALA A 11 37.82 37.94 21.45
N PHE A 12 37.21 38.65 20.50
CA PHE A 12 35.77 38.54 20.25
C PHE A 12 35.50 37.26 19.45
N ALA A 13 35.07 36.20 20.13
CA ALA A 13 34.52 35.02 19.49
C ALA A 13 33.10 35.35 19.00
N VAL A 14 32.92 35.49 17.69
CA VAL A 14 31.59 35.57 17.07
C VAL A 14 31.01 34.15 17.09
N ALA A 15 30.14 33.87 18.05
CA ALA A 15 29.35 32.65 18.07
C ALA A 15 28.34 32.71 16.92
N GLY A 16 28.65 32.01 15.82
CA GLY A 16 27.73 31.82 14.70
C GLY A 16 26.48 31.10 15.19
N VAL A 17 25.36 31.82 15.26
CA VAL A 17 24.05 31.23 15.49
C VAL A 17 23.75 30.33 14.28
N CYS A 18 23.92 29.02 14.46
CA CYS A 18 23.41 28.02 13.53
C CYS A 18 21.89 28.07 13.64
N GLY A 19 21.27 28.94 12.83
CA GLY A 19 19.82 28.99 12.70
C GLY A 19 19.36 27.63 12.20
N LEU A 20 18.73 26.85 13.08
CA LEU A 20 17.86 25.75 12.70
C LEU A 20 16.73 26.37 11.88
N LEU A 21 16.93 26.47 10.57
CA LEU A 21 15.81 26.66 9.66
C LEU A 21 14.90 25.47 9.91
N PRO A 22 13.64 25.65 10.37
CA PRO A 22 12.69 24.56 10.33
C PRO A 22 12.59 24.17 8.86
N GLY A 23 13.19 23.03 8.51
CA GLY A 23 13.05 22.48 7.18
C GLY A 23 11.56 22.41 6.91
N LEU A 24 11.10 23.01 5.80
CA LEU A 24 9.76 22.79 5.30
C LEU A 24 9.65 21.28 5.13
N ALA A 25 9.00 20.61 6.08
CA ALA A 25 8.73 19.19 5.97
C ALA A 25 7.84 19.05 4.74
N GLY A 26 8.41 18.53 3.65
CA GLY A 26 7.68 18.34 2.40
C GLY A 26 6.51 17.39 2.62
N ALA A 27 5.48 17.50 1.78
CA ALA A 27 4.42 16.50 1.74
C ALA A 27 5.04 15.14 1.40
N VAL A 28 4.88 14.16 2.30
CA VAL A 28 5.43 12.81 2.13
C VAL A 28 4.35 11.80 2.49
N CYS A 29 4.13 10.84 1.61
CA CYS A 29 3.34 9.65 1.89
C CYS A 29 4.20 8.40 1.77
N GLN A 30 4.03 7.47 2.69
CA GLN A 30 4.80 6.24 2.74
C GLN A 30 3.87 5.05 2.97
N ILE A 31 4.10 3.99 2.22
CA ILE A 31 3.55 2.67 2.53
C ILE A 31 4.35 2.11 3.70
N ARG A 32 3.66 1.82 4.80
CA ARG A 32 4.23 1.28 6.04
C ARG A 32 4.34 -0.23 6.00
N SER A 33 3.29 -0.90 5.52
CA SER A 33 3.26 -2.35 5.41
C SER A 33 2.30 -2.81 4.33
N THR A 34 2.57 -3.98 3.79
CA THR A 34 1.68 -4.72 2.88
C THR A 34 1.58 -6.17 3.33
N ILE A 35 0.36 -6.68 3.41
CA ILE A 35 0.05 -8.07 3.70
C ILE A 35 -0.74 -8.58 2.50
N GLY A 36 -0.18 -9.55 1.78
CA GLY A 36 -0.85 -10.20 0.65
C GLY A 36 -2.04 -11.04 1.09
N VAL A 37 -2.90 -11.40 0.14
CA VAL A 37 -4.03 -12.30 0.39
C VAL A 37 -3.54 -13.75 0.31
N SER A 38 -3.75 -14.53 1.37
CA SER A 38 -3.49 -15.97 1.38
C SER A 38 -4.78 -16.73 1.63
N PHE A 39 -5.21 -17.54 0.67
CA PHE A 39 -6.46 -18.31 0.78
C PHE A 39 -6.32 -19.60 1.61
N GLY A 40 -5.09 -20.06 1.82
CA GLY A 40 -4.80 -21.36 2.41
C GLY A 40 -5.28 -22.51 1.52
N THR A 41 -5.70 -23.61 2.13
CA THR A 41 -6.20 -24.78 1.40
C THR A 41 -7.59 -24.51 0.82
N TYR A 42 -7.70 -24.63 -0.50
CA TYR A 42 -8.96 -24.66 -1.26
C TYR A 42 -9.27 -26.11 -1.63
N LEU A 43 -10.49 -26.58 -1.38
CA LEU A 43 -10.94 -27.90 -1.81
C LEU A 43 -11.91 -27.75 -2.97
N THR A 44 -11.75 -28.57 -4.01
CA THR A 44 -12.65 -28.57 -5.18
C THR A 44 -14.09 -28.97 -4.83
N THR A 45 -14.27 -29.60 -3.67
CA THR A 45 -15.56 -30.01 -3.10
C THR A 45 -16.22 -28.92 -2.23
N ASP A 46 -15.55 -27.79 -2.00
CA ASP A 46 -16.12 -26.69 -1.21
C ASP A 46 -17.36 -26.14 -1.93
N LEU A 47 -18.48 -26.10 -1.20
CA LEU A 47 -19.76 -25.60 -1.70
C LEU A 47 -19.92 -24.08 -1.52
N LEU A 48 -19.02 -23.46 -0.76
CA LEU A 48 -19.01 -22.04 -0.48
C LEU A 48 -17.72 -21.41 -0.99
N PRO A 49 -17.75 -20.13 -1.42
CA PRO A 49 -16.54 -19.42 -1.80
C PRO A 49 -15.54 -19.38 -0.65
N ARG A 50 -14.26 -19.48 -0.99
CA ARG A 50 -13.17 -19.33 -0.03
C ARG A 50 -12.73 -17.88 0.03
N ASP A 51 -13.09 -17.22 1.11
CA ASP A 51 -12.75 -15.82 1.35
C ASP A 51 -11.46 -15.69 2.17
N SER A 52 -10.70 -14.63 1.91
CA SER A 52 -9.53 -14.24 2.70
C SER A 52 -9.34 -12.72 2.65
N ALA A 53 -8.42 -12.20 3.44
CA ALA A 53 -8.09 -10.78 3.45
C ALA A 53 -6.57 -10.54 3.55
N GLY A 54 -6.15 -9.43 2.96
CA GLY A 54 -4.85 -8.81 3.13
C GLY A 54 -5.03 -7.37 3.57
N SER A 55 -3.95 -6.58 3.59
CA SER A 55 -4.03 -5.18 3.97
C SER A 55 -2.87 -4.35 3.46
N ILE A 56 -3.12 -3.06 3.25
CA ILE A 56 -2.11 -2.05 2.96
C ILE A 56 -2.20 -1.01 4.06
N THR A 57 -1.09 -0.69 4.72
CA THR A 57 -1.04 0.42 5.68
C THR A 57 -0.20 1.53 5.10
N TYR A 58 -0.74 2.75 5.05
CA TYR A 58 -0.03 3.94 4.63
C TYR A 58 -0.13 5.04 5.68
N ARG A 59 0.82 5.96 5.66
CA ARG A 59 0.81 7.19 6.48
C ARG A 59 1.34 8.35 5.66
N CYS A 60 0.70 9.50 5.81
CA CYS A 60 1.10 10.73 5.13
C CYS A 60 1.34 11.87 6.11
N GLU A 61 2.29 12.73 5.78
CA GLU A 61 2.59 13.97 6.47
C GLU A 61 2.52 15.10 5.45
N GLY A 62 1.72 16.12 5.73
CA GLY A 62 1.56 17.29 4.88
C GLY A 62 0.93 17.05 3.51
N GLN A 63 0.42 15.84 3.22
CA GLN A 63 -0.24 15.54 1.94
C GLN A 63 -1.65 16.11 1.90
N ILE A 64 -1.95 16.90 0.86
CA ILE A 64 -3.26 17.53 0.63
C ILE A 64 -3.94 17.06 -0.66
N THR A 65 -3.21 16.35 -1.52
CA THR A 65 -3.79 15.72 -2.72
C THR A 65 -4.41 14.36 -2.37
N PRO A 66 -5.50 13.96 -3.06
CA PRO A 66 -6.14 12.68 -2.78
C PRO A 66 -5.29 11.48 -3.21
N ILE A 67 -5.31 10.44 -2.38
CA ILE A 67 -4.66 9.17 -2.66
C ILE A 67 -5.62 8.24 -3.37
N THR A 68 -5.11 7.48 -4.34
CA THR A 68 -5.77 6.30 -4.88
C THR A 68 -4.88 5.08 -4.82
N ILE A 69 -5.49 3.89 -4.71
CA ILE A 69 -4.78 2.62 -4.77
C ILE A 69 -5.48 1.72 -5.78
N ASP A 70 -4.68 1.23 -6.74
CA ASP A 70 -5.11 0.34 -7.81
C ASP A 70 -4.40 -1.00 -7.73
N PHE A 71 -5.05 -2.02 -8.29
CA PHE A 71 -4.45 -3.32 -8.54
C PHE A 71 -4.46 -3.67 -10.02
N SER A 72 -3.34 -4.18 -10.52
CA SER A 72 -3.21 -4.69 -11.88
C SER A 72 -4.02 -5.97 -12.10
N ALA A 73 -4.09 -6.43 -13.35
CA ALA A 73 -4.72 -7.70 -13.69
C ALA A 73 -3.99 -8.96 -13.15
N GLY A 74 -2.84 -8.80 -12.51
CA GLY A 74 -1.94 -9.93 -12.29
C GLY A 74 -1.56 -10.60 -13.62
N GLY A 75 -1.45 -11.93 -13.62
CA GLY A 75 -1.12 -12.70 -14.82
C GLY A 75 -2.26 -12.95 -15.81
N SER A 76 -3.50 -12.48 -15.56
CA SER A 76 -4.66 -12.82 -16.41
C SER A 76 -4.96 -11.81 -17.54
N GLY A 77 -4.35 -10.63 -17.49
CA GLY A 77 -4.60 -9.54 -18.46
C GLY A 77 -5.87 -8.72 -18.22
N THR A 78 -6.80 -9.17 -17.37
CA THR A 78 -7.95 -8.37 -16.90
C THR A 78 -8.19 -8.49 -15.38
N PRO A 79 -8.39 -7.37 -14.64
CA PRO A 79 -8.75 -7.42 -13.23
C PRO A 79 -10.09 -8.12 -12.97
N LEU A 80 -11.00 -8.17 -13.95
CA LEU A 80 -12.34 -8.76 -13.78
C LEU A 80 -12.33 -10.29 -13.69
N ALA A 81 -11.29 -10.94 -14.20
CA ALA A 81 -11.11 -12.38 -14.18
C ALA A 81 -9.65 -12.69 -13.87
N ARG A 82 -9.25 -12.52 -12.61
CA ARG A 82 -7.90 -12.85 -12.17
C ARG A 82 -7.78 -14.34 -11.91
N SER A 83 -6.61 -14.90 -12.18
CA SER A 83 -6.35 -16.31 -11.93
C SER A 83 -4.92 -16.55 -11.47
N MET A 84 -4.79 -17.49 -10.54
CA MET A 84 -3.52 -17.99 -10.03
C MET A 84 -3.01 -19.11 -10.91
N ALA A 85 -1.71 -19.12 -11.21
CA ALA A 85 -1.05 -20.15 -12.01
C ALA A 85 -0.72 -21.34 -11.12
N GLY A 86 -1.02 -22.54 -11.59
CA GLY A 86 -0.71 -23.79 -10.91
C GLY A 86 -0.10 -24.84 -11.83
N PRO A 87 -0.05 -26.11 -11.38
CA PRO A 87 0.59 -27.20 -12.11
C PRO A 87 -0.07 -27.45 -13.47
N GLY A 88 0.73 -27.88 -14.46
CA GLY A 88 0.21 -28.28 -15.77
C GLY A 88 -0.50 -27.17 -16.54
N ALA A 89 -0.08 -25.90 -16.35
CA ALA A 89 -0.69 -24.70 -16.92
C ALA A 89 -2.16 -24.47 -16.51
N GLN A 90 -2.61 -25.12 -15.42
CA GLN A 90 -3.94 -24.89 -14.87
C GLN A 90 -4.02 -23.55 -14.17
N ARG A 91 -5.24 -22.99 -14.16
CA ARG A 91 -5.53 -21.69 -13.56
C ARG A 91 -6.65 -21.84 -12.54
N LEU A 92 -6.44 -21.24 -11.36
CA LEU A 92 -7.44 -21.16 -10.31
C LEU A 92 -7.95 -19.72 -10.24
N GLU A 93 -9.24 -19.53 -10.54
CA GLU A 93 -9.86 -18.21 -10.55
C GLU A 93 -9.99 -17.66 -9.13
N TYR A 94 -9.72 -16.37 -9.00
CA TYR A 94 -9.91 -15.61 -7.79
C TYR A 94 -10.21 -14.15 -8.14
N ASN A 95 -10.62 -13.35 -7.17
CA ASN A 95 -10.56 -11.90 -7.35
C ASN A 95 -10.33 -11.14 -6.05
N LEU A 96 -9.99 -9.86 -6.21
CA LEU A 96 -9.81 -8.88 -5.15
C LEU A 96 -10.94 -7.85 -5.22
N TYR A 97 -11.44 -7.41 -4.08
CA TYR A 97 -12.59 -6.52 -3.95
C TYR A 97 -12.29 -5.37 -3.00
N VAL A 98 -12.89 -4.22 -3.29
CA VAL A 98 -12.69 -2.97 -2.53
C VAL A 98 -13.31 -3.00 -1.13
N ASP A 99 -14.30 -3.87 -0.92
CA ASP A 99 -15.02 -3.97 0.35
C ASP A 99 -15.45 -5.42 0.68
N ALA A 100 -15.98 -5.60 1.90
CA ALA A 100 -16.40 -6.88 2.42
C ALA A 100 -17.66 -7.46 1.73
N THR A 101 -18.45 -6.65 1.02
CA THR A 101 -19.61 -7.15 0.25
C THR A 101 -19.16 -7.93 -0.98
N ARG A 102 -17.95 -7.64 -1.48
CA ARG A 102 -17.33 -8.30 -2.64
C ARG A 102 -18.18 -8.19 -3.90
N LEU A 103 -18.84 -7.05 -4.06
CA LEU A 103 -19.64 -6.72 -5.24
C LEU A 103 -18.83 -5.99 -6.31
N ILE A 104 -17.82 -5.22 -5.89
CA ILE A 104 -17.00 -4.40 -6.79
C ILE A 104 -15.57 -4.95 -6.81
N VAL A 105 -15.19 -5.47 -7.97
CA VAL A 105 -13.82 -5.94 -8.23
C VAL A 105 -12.86 -4.76 -8.16
N TRP A 106 -11.78 -4.92 -7.40
CA TRP A 106 -10.73 -3.92 -7.27
C TRP A 106 -9.77 -4.01 -8.45
N GLY A 107 -9.79 -3.00 -9.31
CA GLY A 107 -8.87 -2.79 -10.41
C GLY A 107 -8.26 -1.40 -10.32
N ASN A 108 -8.50 -0.59 -11.34
CA ASN A 108 -7.98 0.77 -11.47
C ASN A 108 -9.10 1.83 -11.60
N GLY A 109 -10.36 1.44 -11.40
CA GLY A 109 -11.52 2.31 -11.61
C GLY A 109 -12.01 2.40 -13.06
N THR A 110 -11.44 1.62 -13.99
CA THR A 110 -11.89 1.55 -15.39
C THR A 110 -12.53 0.20 -15.69
N SER A 111 -13.22 0.10 -16.84
CA SER A 111 -13.82 -1.14 -17.34
C SER A 111 -14.74 -1.84 -16.32
N GLY A 112 -15.48 -1.07 -15.52
CA GLY A 112 -16.41 -1.60 -14.50
C GLY A 112 -15.76 -2.05 -13.19
N THR A 113 -14.44 -1.85 -13.02
CA THR A 113 -13.74 -2.09 -11.75
C THR A 113 -13.88 -0.89 -10.82
N GLY A 114 -13.77 -1.13 -9.52
CA GLY A 114 -13.56 -0.10 -8.51
C GLY A 114 -12.08 0.13 -8.22
N ARG A 115 -11.82 1.09 -7.35
CA ARG A 115 -10.51 1.38 -6.76
C ARG A 115 -10.70 1.91 -5.34
N TYR A 116 -9.63 1.94 -4.56
CA TYR A 116 -9.64 2.70 -3.31
C TYR A 116 -9.39 4.18 -3.60
N GLY A 117 -10.16 5.05 -2.95
CA GLY A 117 -10.09 6.50 -3.12
C GLY A 117 -10.85 7.03 -4.34
N PRO A 118 -10.71 8.33 -4.64
CA PRO A 118 -9.79 9.29 -4.02
C PRO A 118 -10.12 9.62 -2.55
N VAL A 119 -9.12 9.65 -1.67
CA VAL A 119 -9.25 10.10 -0.27
C VAL A 119 -8.11 11.04 0.09
N VAL A 120 -8.39 12.22 0.67
CA VAL A 120 -7.36 13.09 1.24
C VAL A 120 -6.92 12.49 2.58
N PRO A 121 -5.62 12.17 2.76
CA PRO A 121 -5.14 11.50 3.97
C PRO A 121 -5.14 12.44 5.17
N LEU A 122 -5.35 11.88 6.37
CA LEU A 122 -5.21 12.63 7.61
C LEU A 122 -3.72 12.78 7.97
N PHE A 123 -3.34 13.98 8.42
CA PHE A 123 -1.95 14.30 8.78
C PHE A 123 -1.44 13.38 9.90
N GLY A 124 -0.35 12.66 9.65
CA GLY A 124 0.35 11.85 10.64
C GLY A 124 -0.41 10.58 11.08
N VAL A 125 -1.56 10.27 10.47
CA VAL A 125 -2.39 9.12 10.83
C VAL A 125 -2.04 7.92 9.96
N GLU A 126 -1.91 6.75 10.59
CA GLU A 126 -1.81 5.48 9.86
C GLU A 126 -3.21 5.00 9.45
N VAL A 127 -3.37 4.70 8.16
CA VAL A 127 -4.60 4.19 7.58
C VAL A 127 -4.34 2.79 7.06
N THR A 128 -5.11 1.82 7.55
CA THR A 128 -5.08 0.44 7.07
C THR A 128 -6.26 0.19 6.13
N VAL A 129 -5.95 -0.11 4.87
CA VAL A 129 -6.92 -0.44 3.83
C VAL A 129 -6.97 -1.97 3.67
N PRO A 130 -8.09 -2.63 4.00
CA PRO A 130 -8.23 -4.07 3.82
C PRO A 130 -8.36 -4.43 2.34
N ILE A 131 -7.73 -5.54 1.93
CA ILE A 131 -7.90 -6.16 0.61
C ILE A 131 -8.77 -7.39 0.80
N PHE A 132 -9.94 -7.44 0.17
CA PHE A 132 -10.82 -8.61 0.28
C PHE A 132 -10.61 -9.54 -0.89
N GLY A 133 -10.19 -10.77 -0.64
CA GLY A 133 -10.04 -11.81 -1.66
C GLY A 133 -11.16 -12.84 -1.62
N ARG A 134 -11.47 -13.41 -2.78
CA ARG A 134 -12.35 -14.60 -2.90
C ARG A 134 -11.86 -15.55 -3.99
N ILE A 135 -11.90 -16.84 -3.70
CA ILE A 135 -11.91 -17.92 -4.68
C ILE A 135 -13.36 -18.43 -4.78
N PRO A 136 -13.99 -18.43 -5.98
CA PRO A 136 -15.28 -19.06 -6.20
C PRO A 136 -15.26 -20.57 -5.91
N ALA A 137 -16.37 -21.09 -5.39
CA ALA A 137 -16.57 -22.52 -5.11
C ALA A 137 -16.58 -23.38 -6.39
N GLY A 138 -16.34 -24.69 -6.24
CA GLY A 138 -16.61 -25.69 -7.28
C GLY A 138 -15.69 -25.69 -8.51
N GLN A 139 -14.56 -24.99 -8.47
CA GLN A 139 -13.54 -25.08 -9.52
C GLN A 139 -12.83 -26.43 -9.48
N ALA A 140 -12.98 -27.21 -10.54
CA ALA A 140 -12.32 -28.50 -10.72
C ALA A 140 -10.90 -28.30 -11.27
N ILE A 141 -9.91 -28.36 -10.38
CA ILE A 141 -8.50 -28.15 -10.70
C ILE A 141 -7.61 -29.23 -10.04
N PRO A 142 -6.45 -29.57 -10.60
CA PRO A 142 -5.51 -30.49 -9.96
C PRO A 142 -4.99 -29.95 -8.63
N ALA A 143 -4.67 -30.85 -7.70
CA ALA A 143 -4.02 -30.48 -6.45
C ALA A 143 -2.62 -29.89 -6.72
N GLY A 144 -2.27 -28.82 -6.01
CA GLY A 144 -0.97 -28.17 -6.12
C GLY A 144 -0.96 -26.76 -5.55
N ALA A 145 0.18 -26.10 -5.66
CA ALA A 145 0.33 -24.70 -5.29
C ALA A 145 -0.15 -23.81 -6.44
N TYR A 146 -0.95 -22.79 -6.10
CA TYR A 146 -1.45 -21.78 -7.02
C TYR A 146 -1.04 -20.41 -6.50
N ALA A 147 -0.45 -19.57 -7.36
CA ALA A 147 -0.05 -18.21 -7.02
C ALA A 147 -0.24 -17.23 -8.18
N ASP A 148 -0.40 -15.95 -7.86
CA ASP A 148 -0.38 -14.83 -8.81
C ASP A 148 0.37 -13.65 -8.20
N THR A 149 0.97 -12.81 -9.04
CA THR A 149 1.66 -11.59 -8.63
C THR A 149 0.87 -10.39 -9.13
N VAL A 150 0.19 -9.69 -8.21
CA VAL A 150 -0.60 -8.50 -8.52
C VAL A 150 0.19 -7.25 -8.15
N VAL A 151 0.28 -6.31 -9.10
CA VAL A 151 0.98 -5.04 -8.88
C VAL A 151 0.01 -4.04 -8.25
N MET A 152 0.41 -3.47 -7.13
CA MET A 152 -0.28 -2.35 -6.48
C MET A 152 0.32 -1.03 -6.96
N THR A 153 -0.51 -0.12 -7.47
CA THR A 153 -0.10 1.24 -7.82
C THR A 153 -0.76 2.22 -6.86
N VAL A 154 0.05 3.02 -6.18
CA VAL A 154 -0.42 4.07 -5.28
C VAL A 154 -0.08 5.42 -5.88
N THR A 155 -1.11 6.27 -6.01
CA THR A 155 -0.97 7.64 -6.50
C THR A 155 -1.22 8.58 -5.32
N PHE A 156 -0.35 9.57 -5.14
CA PHE A 156 -0.38 10.53 -4.05
C PHE A 156 -0.67 11.93 -4.54
#